data_AF-A0AAY5JWV0-F1
#
_entry.id   AF-A0AAY5JWV0-F1
#
_cell.length_a   1.000
_cell.length_b   1.000
_cell.length_c   1.000
_cell.angle_alpha   90.00
_cell.angle_beta   90.00
_cell.angle_gamma   90.00
#
_symmetry.space_group_name_H-M   'P 1'
#
loop_
_entity.id
_entity.type
_entity.pdbx_description
1 polymer ?
#
loop_
_entity_poly.entity_id
_entity_poly.type
_entity_poly.pdbx_seq_one_letter_code
_entity_poly.pdbx_strand_id
1 'polypeptide(L)'
;MSATETQSPFLSPFKTCFLILLGGLLSNAVQDQGSLYMWIDANQARILIGFEEDILIVSEGKMAPFTTDFRKAQQRMPAIPVNIQHVNFTWQATKQAEYFYEFQALRSLDLDVMDNPTVNVPLLGSVPHKPSVVQVGFPCLGEQDGVAAFEVTILVMDAGGNIILRTPHNAIFFKTCQRALCLPRCLNGGLCMSPGLCICPPGYYGDSCDKANCSTICLNGGTCFHPGKCICSPGFEGARCENSKCRQPCRNGGRCSGKNKCKCAKGFHGDLCSKAVCEPSCGAQGTCVEPNKCQCKEGWHGRHCYKRYRGEAPNTPRLSSAPKQKPPQHTSSVKEVKEVKEVPEANRLADSNYVV
;
A
#
# COMPACT_ATOMS: atom_id res chain seq x y z
N MET A 1 92.12 41.69 3.10
CA MET A 1 92.98 41.56 1.91
C MET A 1 92.14 40.95 0.81
N SER A 2 92.02 41.69 -0.29
CA SER A 2 91.12 41.47 -1.44
C SER A 2 91.73 40.56 -2.52
N ALA A 3 90.90 40.28 -3.55
CA ALA A 3 91.23 40.02 -4.98
C ALA A 3 91.33 38.53 -5.40
N THR A 4 90.31 37.96 -6.09
CA THR A 4 90.03 37.87 -7.57
C THR A 4 90.81 36.74 -8.29
N GLU A 5 90.15 35.72 -8.86
CA GLU A 5 89.84 35.48 -10.32
C GLU A 5 91.09 35.52 -11.24
N THR A 6 91.36 34.55 -12.15
CA THR A 6 90.66 34.31 -13.44
C THR A 6 91.09 33.02 -14.20
N GLN A 7 90.15 32.47 -15.00
CA GLN A 7 90.22 31.92 -16.40
C GLN A 7 90.87 30.56 -16.81
N SER A 8 90.01 29.59 -17.21
CA SER A 8 89.80 28.89 -18.53
C SER A 8 90.98 28.71 -19.54
N PRO A 9 91.01 27.72 -20.49
CA PRO A 9 89.85 27.41 -21.38
C PRO A 9 89.80 26.08 -22.25
N PHE A 10 88.76 26.01 -23.11
CA PHE A 10 88.65 25.38 -24.46
C PHE A 10 88.31 23.86 -24.66
N LEU A 11 87.04 23.66 -25.05
CA LEU A 11 86.47 22.94 -26.23
C LEU A 11 86.45 21.41 -26.44
N SER A 12 85.23 20.91 -26.71
CA SER A 12 84.84 19.65 -27.39
C SER A 12 85.14 19.66 -28.91
N PRO A 13 85.07 18.53 -29.67
CA PRO A 13 83.78 18.11 -30.26
C PRO A 13 83.55 16.59 -30.56
N PHE A 14 82.26 16.20 -30.46
CA PHE A 14 81.44 15.32 -31.32
C PHE A 14 81.70 13.80 -31.58
N LYS A 15 80.59 13.05 -31.35
CA LYS A 15 80.03 11.85 -32.06
C LYS A 15 80.73 10.48 -31.84
N THR A 16 80.06 9.36 -31.53
CA THR A 16 78.72 8.89 -31.98
C THR A 16 78.18 7.76 -31.07
N CYS A 17 76.85 7.61 -31.04
CA CYS A 17 76.03 6.58 -30.38
C CYS A 17 76.51 5.13 -30.46
N PHE A 18 76.30 4.38 -29.38
CA PHE A 18 75.67 3.05 -29.45
C PHE A 18 74.85 2.78 -28.17
N LEU A 19 73.55 2.50 -28.35
CA LEU A 19 72.59 2.07 -27.34
C LEU A 19 72.87 0.61 -26.95
N ILE A 20 73.01 0.29 -25.65
CA ILE A 20 72.47 -0.95 -25.03
C ILE A 20 72.07 -0.65 -23.57
N LEU A 21 70.90 -1.21 -23.22
CA LEU A 21 70.05 -1.09 -22.04
C LEU A 21 70.57 -1.69 -20.72
N LEU A 22 69.91 -1.22 -19.65
CA LEU A 22 69.51 -1.88 -18.37
C LEU A 22 70.43 -1.75 -17.13
N GLY A 23 69.84 -1.14 -16.09
CA GLY A 23 70.03 -1.60 -14.71
C GLY A 23 70.01 -0.50 -13.65
N GLY A 24 68.83 -0.14 -13.14
CA GLY A 24 68.74 0.64 -11.89
C GLY A 24 67.53 1.57 -11.77
N LEU A 25 66.30 1.04 -11.92
CA LEU A 25 65.10 1.73 -11.44
C LEU A 25 65.16 1.79 -9.91
N LEU A 26 65.42 2.98 -9.38
CA LEU A 26 64.98 3.34 -8.03
C LEU A 26 63.45 3.35 -8.06
N SER A 27 62.85 2.26 -7.61
CA SER A 27 61.44 2.25 -7.20
C SER A 27 61.34 3.11 -5.94
N ASN A 28 61.18 4.42 -6.13
CA ASN A 28 60.60 5.27 -5.09
C ASN A 28 59.17 4.79 -4.90
N ALA A 29 58.94 4.02 -3.83
CA ALA A 29 57.60 3.82 -3.30
C ALA A 29 57.06 5.19 -2.91
N VAL A 30 56.21 5.77 -3.77
CA VAL A 30 55.44 6.96 -3.45
C VAL A 30 54.49 6.56 -2.34
N GLN A 31 54.81 6.98 -1.12
CA GLN A 31 53.94 6.84 0.04
C GLN A 31 52.80 7.83 -0.15
N ASP A 32 51.69 7.36 -0.74
CA ASP A 32 50.50 8.17 -0.97
C ASP A 32 49.92 8.62 0.37
N GLN A 33 50.14 9.89 0.71
CA GLN A 33 49.44 10.54 1.82
C GLN A 33 47.94 10.51 1.51
N GLY A 34 47.15 9.83 2.35
CA GLY A 34 45.75 9.51 2.05
C GLY A 34 44.94 10.76 1.69
N SER A 35 44.03 10.63 0.74
CA SER A 35 43.22 11.74 0.23
C SER A 35 41.76 11.67 0.64
N LEU A 36 41.42 10.75 1.54
CA LEU A 36 40.08 10.50 2.01
C LEU A 36 39.80 11.26 3.31
N TYR A 37 38.65 11.94 3.34
CA TYR A 37 38.16 12.68 4.50
C TYR A 37 36.70 12.32 4.79
N MET A 38 36.36 12.25 6.08
CA MET A 38 34.99 12.08 6.55
C MET A 38 34.80 12.83 7.87
N TRP A 39 33.75 13.63 7.98
CA TRP A 39 33.47 14.46 9.14
C TRP A 39 31.98 14.71 9.34
N ILE A 40 31.62 15.21 10.52
CA ILE A 40 30.31 15.82 10.78
C ILE A 40 30.53 17.32 10.75
N ASP A 41 29.74 18.04 9.96
CA ASP A 41 29.84 19.49 9.83
C ASP A 41 29.42 20.22 11.12
N ALA A 42 29.96 21.42 11.34
CA ALA A 42 29.72 22.24 12.53
C ALA A 42 28.24 22.43 12.87
N ASN A 43 27.37 22.60 11.86
CA ASN A 43 25.93 22.75 12.09
C ASN A 43 25.32 21.46 12.65
N GLN A 44 25.65 20.31 12.06
CA GLN A 44 25.20 19.01 12.54
C GLN A 44 25.78 18.66 13.92
N ALA A 45 27.04 19.03 14.19
CA ALA A 45 27.69 18.87 15.49
C ALA A 45 27.01 19.70 16.58
N ARG A 46 26.63 20.95 16.27
CA ARG A 46 25.87 21.82 17.19
C ARG A 46 24.56 21.16 17.62
N ILE A 47 23.86 20.50 16.69
CA ILE A 47 22.60 19.80 16.97
C ILE A 47 22.83 18.53 17.81
N LEU A 48 23.91 17.79 17.54
CA LEU A 48 24.20 16.51 18.19
C LEU A 48 24.76 16.63 19.60
N ILE A 49 25.77 17.50 19.77
CA ILE A 49 26.56 17.58 21.00
C ILE A 49 26.63 19.00 21.59
N GLY A 50 26.01 19.99 20.94
CA GLY A 50 25.96 21.38 21.43
C GLY A 50 27.19 22.23 21.08
N PHE A 51 28.18 21.68 20.36
CA PHE A 51 29.39 22.38 19.95
C PHE A 51 29.40 22.60 18.44
N GLU A 52 29.60 23.84 18.01
CA GLU A 52 29.57 24.25 16.60
C GLU A 52 30.98 24.21 15.98
N GLU A 53 31.54 23.02 15.88
CA GLU A 53 32.83 22.75 15.25
C GLU A 53 32.76 21.46 14.42
N ASP A 54 33.56 21.37 13.35
CA ASP A 54 33.63 20.16 12.53
C ASP A 54 34.24 19.01 13.34
N ILE A 55 33.56 17.86 13.37
CA ILE A 55 34.06 16.64 14.02
C ILE A 55 34.70 15.76 12.95
N LEU A 56 36.03 15.82 12.85
CA LEU A 56 36.81 14.98 11.92
C LEU A 56 36.83 13.52 12.40
N ILE A 57 36.35 12.60 11.57
CA ILE A 57 36.36 11.16 11.86
C ILE A 57 37.47 10.47 11.08
N VAL A 58 37.65 10.85 9.82
CA VAL A 58 38.74 10.40 8.93
C VAL A 58 39.46 11.63 8.39
N SER A 59 40.77 11.64 8.54
CA SER A 59 41.67 12.69 8.06
C SER A 59 42.82 12.04 7.31
N GLU A 60 43.03 12.43 6.06
CA GLU A 60 44.12 11.89 5.23
C GLU A 60 44.13 10.34 5.18
N GLY A 61 42.95 9.73 5.07
CA GLY A 61 42.78 8.27 5.06
C GLY A 61 43.06 7.57 6.38
N LYS A 62 43.17 8.30 7.50
CA LYS A 62 43.37 7.74 8.85
C LYS A 62 42.21 8.09 9.75
N MET A 63 41.83 7.12 10.60
CA MET A 63 40.82 7.33 11.64
C MET A 63 41.34 8.32 12.70
N ALA A 64 40.49 9.22 13.18
CA ALA A 64 40.85 10.22 14.18
C ALA A 64 41.31 9.57 15.51
N PRO A 65 42.24 10.17 16.27
CA PRO A 65 42.84 9.52 17.45
C PRO A 65 41.83 9.05 18.50
N PHE A 66 40.72 9.76 18.69
CA PHE A 66 39.68 9.37 19.65
C PHE A 66 38.97 8.06 19.30
N THR A 67 39.07 7.61 18.04
CA THR A 67 38.44 6.35 17.57
C THR A 67 39.35 5.12 17.76
N THR A 68 40.63 5.31 18.11
CA THR A 68 41.60 4.21 18.27
C THR A 68 41.23 3.25 19.40
N ASP A 69 40.79 3.78 20.54
CA ASP A 69 40.12 3.04 21.60
C ASP A 69 38.62 3.24 21.48
N PHE A 70 38.03 2.56 20.48
CA PHE A 70 36.62 2.72 20.17
C PHE A 70 35.71 2.33 21.34
N ARG A 71 36.11 1.37 22.19
CA ARG A 71 35.34 0.97 23.37
C ARG A 71 35.21 2.12 24.37
N LYS A 72 36.32 2.81 24.64
CA LYS A 72 36.33 4.00 25.50
C LYS A 72 35.62 5.19 24.86
N ALA A 73 35.73 5.34 23.54
CA ALA A 73 34.99 6.35 22.79
C ALA A 73 33.47 6.13 22.87
N GLN A 74 33.03 4.88 22.66
CA GLN A 74 31.61 4.48 22.70
C GLN A 74 31.00 4.73 24.08
N GLN A 75 31.74 4.50 25.17
CA GLN A 75 31.28 4.84 26.53
C GLN A 75 31.01 6.33 26.75
N ARG A 76 31.60 7.20 25.93
CA ARG A 76 31.41 8.66 25.98
C ARG A 76 30.37 9.14 24.97
N MET A 77 29.92 8.30 24.04
CA MET A 77 28.89 8.65 23.08
C MET A 77 27.51 8.45 23.72
N PRO A 78 26.75 9.51 24.00
CA PRO A 78 25.37 9.35 24.45
C PRO A 78 24.51 8.75 23.34
N ALA A 79 23.37 8.17 23.72
CA ALA A 79 22.37 7.76 22.74
C ALA A 79 21.87 8.99 21.95
N ILE A 80 21.67 8.83 20.65
CA ILE A 80 21.14 9.88 19.78
C ILE A 80 19.75 10.28 20.30
N PRO A 81 19.50 11.57 20.61
CA PRO A 81 18.27 11.98 21.27
C PRO A 81 17.05 11.90 20.34
N VAL A 82 15.85 11.98 20.94
CA VAL A 82 14.56 11.77 20.26
C VAL A 82 14.30 12.77 19.13
N ASN A 83 14.78 14.00 19.26
CA ASN A 83 14.60 15.09 18.29
C ASN A 83 15.49 14.97 17.05
N ILE A 84 16.48 14.07 17.05
CA ILE A 84 17.39 13.86 15.93
C ILE A 84 16.95 12.61 15.17
N GLN A 85 16.40 12.81 13.98
CA GLN A 85 15.88 11.73 13.12
C GLN A 85 16.95 11.18 12.15
N HIS A 86 18.00 11.96 11.93
CA HIS A 86 19.11 11.60 11.06
C HIS A 86 20.38 12.34 11.48
N VAL A 87 21.53 11.78 11.14
CA VAL A 87 22.84 12.44 11.23
C VAL A 87 23.43 12.57 9.84
N ASN A 88 23.87 13.78 9.51
CA ASN A 88 24.63 14.04 8.29
C ASN A 88 26.13 13.84 8.53
N PHE A 89 26.75 13.10 7.62
CA PHE A 89 28.18 12.95 7.49
C PHE A 89 28.60 13.52 6.14
N THR A 90 29.70 14.26 6.10
CA THR A 90 30.29 14.74 4.85
C THR A 90 31.55 13.94 4.57
N TRP A 91 31.73 13.52 3.32
CA TRP A 91 32.94 12.80 2.88
C TRP A 91 33.45 13.32 1.54
N GLN A 92 34.74 13.11 1.27
CA GLN A 92 35.35 13.41 -0.03
C GLN A 92 36.67 12.66 -0.24
N ALA A 93 37.03 12.49 -1.52
CA ALA A 93 38.35 12.07 -1.98
C ALA A 93 39.06 13.22 -2.71
N THR A 94 40.07 13.86 -2.10
CA THR A 94 40.63 15.14 -2.58
C THR A 94 41.63 15.03 -3.73
N LYS A 95 42.25 13.86 -3.95
CA LYS A 95 43.18 13.61 -5.06
C LYS A 95 42.48 12.83 -6.18
N GLN A 96 43.17 12.60 -7.30
CA GLN A 96 42.76 11.66 -8.37
C GLN A 96 42.70 10.19 -7.92
N ALA A 97 42.74 9.91 -6.61
CA ALA A 97 42.62 8.57 -6.08
C ALA A 97 41.14 8.18 -5.99
N GLU A 98 40.81 7.01 -6.53
CA GLU A 98 39.48 6.43 -6.47
C GLU A 98 39.37 5.57 -5.20
N TYR A 99 38.32 5.81 -4.42
CA TYR A 99 37.96 4.98 -3.28
C TYR A 99 36.54 4.46 -3.45
N PHE A 100 36.32 3.23 -3.00
CA PHE A 100 35.02 2.56 -3.06
C PHE A 100 34.52 2.30 -1.65
N TYR A 101 33.23 2.42 -1.39
CA TYR A 101 32.64 2.15 -0.08
C TYR A 101 31.58 1.07 -0.18
N GLU A 102 31.41 0.31 0.90
CA GLU A 102 30.36 -0.69 1.04
C GLU A 102 29.76 -0.66 2.45
N PHE A 103 28.44 -0.51 2.53
CA PHE A 103 27.67 -0.70 3.76
C PHE A 103 27.36 -2.19 3.95
N GLN A 104 28.16 -2.86 4.78
CA GLN A 104 27.99 -4.28 5.08
C GLN A 104 26.82 -4.56 6.03
N ALA A 105 26.52 -3.63 6.94
CA ALA A 105 25.42 -3.79 7.89
C ALA A 105 24.76 -2.44 8.19
N LEU A 106 23.44 -2.42 8.06
CA LEU A 106 22.55 -1.37 8.52
C LEU A 106 21.43 -2.08 9.28
N ARG A 107 21.63 -2.32 10.58
CA ARG A 107 20.81 -3.25 11.35
C ARG A 107 20.43 -2.69 12.70
N SER A 108 19.14 -2.69 13.02
CA SER A 108 18.65 -2.50 14.38
C SER A 108 18.71 -3.82 15.14
N LEU A 109 19.12 -3.77 16.41
CA LEU A 109 19.11 -4.91 17.33
C LEU A 109 17.80 -4.94 18.15
N ASP A 110 17.06 -3.84 18.17
CA ASP A 110 15.79 -3.66 18.88
C ASP A 110 14.69 -3.25 17.87
N LEU A 111 14.28 -4.19 17.02
CA LEU A 111 13.32 -3.98 15.92
C LEU A 111 11.91 -3.63 16.39
N ASP A 112 11.61 -3.83 17.66
CA ASP A 112 10.37 -3.41 18.31
C ASP A 112 10.38 -1.93 18.73
N VAL A 113 11.56 -1.29 18.74
CA VAL A 113 11.72 0.14 19.08
C VAL A 113 12.03 0.97 17.83
N MET A 114 12.91 0.47 16.97
CA MET A 114 13.42 1.17 15.79
C MET A 114 13.66 0.19 14.63
N ASP A 115 13.18 0.54 13.44
CA ASP A 115 13.51 -0.17 12.20
C ASP A 115 15.01 -0.05 11.87
N ASN A 116 15.49 -0.82 10.89
CA ASN A 116 16.87 -0.75 10.45
C ASN A 116 17.27 0.68 10.02
N PRO A 117 18.48 1.15 10.38
CA PRO A 117 18.97 2.46 9.97
C PRO A 117 19.05 2.55 8.44
N THR A 118 18.86 3.75 7.90
CA THR A 118 18.83 3.98 6.45
C THR A 118 19.93 4.93 6.02
N VAL A 119 20.28 4.89 4.74
CA VAL A 119 21.22 5.85 4.12
C VAL A 119 20.62 6.41 2.84
N ASN A 120 20.96 7.65 2.49
CA ASN A 120 20.49 8.33 1.27
C ASN A 120 21.39 8.08 0.04
N VAL A 121 22.35 7.16 0.14
CA VAL A 121 23.27 6.76 -0.94
C VAL A 121 23.13 5.26 -1.22
N PRO A 122 23.55 4.75 -2.38
CA PRO A 122 23.60 3.31 -2.65
C PRO A 122 24.43 2.56 -1.58
N LEU A 123 24.17 1.27 -1.34
CA LEU A 123 24.95 0.49 -0.37
C LEU A 123 26.39 0.20 -0.82
N LEU A 124 26.67 0.28 -2.12
CA LEU A 124 27.99 0.13 -2.73
C LEU A 124 28.18 1.25 -3.76
N GLY A 125 29.32 1.93 -3.73
CA GLY A 125 29.61 3.01 -4.68
C GLY A 125 31.03 3.55 -4.56
N SER A 126 31.32 4.64 -5.27
CA SER A 126 32.57 5.40 -5.16
C SER A 126 32.42 6.62 -4.26
N VAL A 127 33.47 6.94 -3.50
CA VAL A 127 33.52 8.16 -2.70
C VAL A 127 33.72 9.36 -3.64
N PRO A 128 32.87 10.40 -3.56
CA PRO A 128 32.94 11.52 -4.49
C PRO A 128 34.16 12.40 -4.25
N HIS A 129 34.69 13.00 -5.32
CA HIS A 129 35.77 13.99 -5.20
C HIS A 129 35.31 15.34 -4.65
N LYS A 130 34.03 15.65 -4.77
CA LYS A 130 33.42 16.83 -4.17
C LYS A 130 32.84 16.46 -2.80
N PRO A 131 32.99 17.33 -1.77
CA PRO A 131 32.34 17.13 -0.49
C PRO A 131 30.85 16.92 -0.68
N SER A 132 30.38 15.75 -0.25
CA SER A 132 29.01 15.29 -0.43
C SER A 132 28.48 14.74 0.88
N VAL A 133 27.19 14.96 1.14
CA VAL A 133 26.54 14.56 2.38
C VAL A 133 25.92 13.17 2.25
N VAL A 134 26.24 12.31 3.20
CA VAL A 134 25.56 11.05 3.49
C VAL A 134 24.70 11.25 4.73
N GLN A 135 23.41 11.02 4.60
CA GLN A 135 22.46 11.12 5.69
C GLN A 135 22.14 9.71 6.19
N VAL A 136 22.44 9.46 7.47
CA VAL A 136 22.06 8.22 8.16
C VAL A 136 20.77 8.47 8.93
N GLY A 137 19.68 7.79 8.57
CA GLY A 137 18.36 7.93 9.20
C GLY A 137 18.12 6.88 10.29
N PHE A 138 17.35 7.27 11.32
CA PHE A 138 17.02 6.44 12.48
C PHE A 138 15.49 6.30 12.62
N PRO A 139 14.86 5.35 11.90
CA PRO A 139 13.40 5.23 11.84
C PRO A 139 12.83 4.59 13.11
N CYS A 140 12.54 5.42 14.13
CA CYS A 140 11.80 4.97 15.31
C CYS A 140 10.36 4.55 14.91
N LEU A 141 9.88 3.42 15.44
CA LEU A 141 8.52 2.94 15.14
C LEU A 141 7.42 3.81 15.76
N GLY A 142 7.74 4.48 16.87
CA GLY A 142 6.81 5.39 17.55
C GLY A 142 5.73 4.68 18.39
N GLU A 143 5.80 3.36 18.56
CA GLU A 143 4.83 2.59 19.37
C GLU A 143 5.11 2.65 20.88
N GLN A 144 6.37 2.67 21.28
CA GLN A 144 6.81 2.67 22.68
C GLN A 144 8.00 3.62 22.89
N ASP A 145 8.19 4.06 24.13
CA ASP A 145 9.41 4.76 24.56
C ASP A 145 10.53 3.74 24.75
N GLY A 146 11.75 4.03 24.27
CA GLY A 146 12.84 3.08 24.39
C GLY A 146 14.17 3.60 23.86
N VAL A 147 15.23 2.82 24.09
CA VAL A 147 16.55 3.06 23.49
C VAL A 147 16.86 1.85 22.61
N ALA A 148 16.98 2.07 21.31
CA ALA A 148 17.34 1.04 20.34
C ALA A 148 18.85 1.01 20.12
N ALA A 149 19.45 -0.16 20.22
CA ALA A 149 20.80 -0.46 19.80
C ALA A 149 20.83 -0.80 18.30
N PHE A 150 21.85 -0.34 17.58
CA PHE A 150 21.97 -0.59 16.15
C PHE A 150 23.44 -0.63 15.67
N GLU A 151 23.64 -1.22 14.50
CA GLU A 151 24.92 -1.39 13.84
C GLU A 151 24.94 -0.65 12.50
N VAL A 152 26.02 0.10 12.26
CA VAL A 152 26.36 0.69 10.96
C VAL A 152 27.77 0.27 10.61
N THR A 153 27.91 -0.79 9.82
CA THR A 153 29.21 -1.28 9.36
C THR A 153 29.46 -0.82 7.95
N ILE A 154 30.42 0.09 7.79
CA ILE A 154 30.93 0.54 6.51
C ILE A 154 32.40 0.12 6.37
N LEU A 155 32.79 -0.26 5.16
CA LEU A 155 34.19 -0.37 4.78
C LEU A 155 34.48 0.54 3.59
N VAL A 156 35.74 0.97 3.48
CA VAL A 156 36.25 1.72 2.34
C VAL A 156 37.44 0.96 1.77
N MET A 157 37.46 0.81 0.46
CA MET A 157 38.46 0.11 -0.33
C MET A 157 39.22 1.09 -1.22
N ASP A 158 40.48 0.78 -1.49
CA ASP A 158 41.26 1.43 -2.55
C ASP A 158 40.86 0.91 -3.95
N ALA A 159 41.49 1.45 -5.00
CA ALA A 159 41.27 1.01 -6.38
C ALA A 159 41.72 -0.44 -6.65
N GLY A 160 42.54 -1.04 -5.78
CA GLY A 160 42.94 -2.43 -5.84
C GLY A 160 41.97 -3.39 -5.13
N GLY A 161 40.93 -2.87 -4.47
CA GLY A 161 39.98 -3.65 -3.68
C GLY A 161 40.46 -3.98 -2.26
N ASN A 162 41.58 -3.40 -1.80
CA ASN A 162 42.05 -3.59 -0.44
C ASN A 162 41.26 -2.71 0.53
N ILE A 163 40.80 -3.28 1.64
CA ILE A 163 40.09 -2.53 2.68
C ILE A 163 41.10 -1.64 3.41
N ILE A 164 40.90 -0.32 3.33
CA ILE A 164 41.76 0.70 3.97
C ILE A 164 41.14 1.27 5.24
N LEU A 165 39.81 1.32 5.33
CA LEU A 165 39.07 1.78 6.49
C LEU A 165 37.88 0.87 6.73
N ARG A 166 37.51 0.72 8.00
CA ARG A 166 36.33 -0.02 8.41
C ARG A 166 35.78 0.56 9.70
N THR A 167 34.46 0.51 9.87
CA THR A 167 33.87 0.64 11.21
C THR A 167 34.57 -0.34 12.16
N PRO A 168 34.96 0.09 13.39
CA PRO A 168 35.49 -0.81 14.40
C PRO A 168 34.58 -2.03 14.63
N HIS A 169 35.21 -3.19 14.85
CA HIS A 169 34.48 -4.43 15.08
C HIS A 169 33.54 -4.33 16.27
N ASN A 170 32.31 -4.84 16.10
CA ASN A 170 31.25 -4.84 17.11
C ASN A 170 30.89 -3.44 17.62
N ALA A 171 31.01 -2.42 16.76
CA ALA A 171 30.52 -1.09 17.07
C ALA A 171 29.00 -1.11 17.20
N ILE A 172 28.51 -0.73 18.38
CA ILE A 172 27.08 -0.61 18.68
C ILE A 172 26.79 0.85 19.02
N PHE A 173 25.81 1.41 18.34
CA PHE A 173 25.32 2.75 18.58
C PHE A 173 23.92 2.69 19.19
N PHE A 174 23.49 3.78 19.83
CA PHE A 174 22.21 3.83 20.53
C PHE A 174 21.38 5.02 20.06
N LYS A 175 20.08 4.81 19.86
CA LYS A 175 19.08 5.84 19.51
C LYS A 175 17.97 5.83 20.54
N THR A 176 17.67 6.98 21.13
CA THR A 176 16.49 7.17 21.98
C THR A 176 15.28 7.40 21.09
N CYS A 177 14.28 6.54 21.20
CA CYS A 177 12.99 6.66 20.54
C CYS A 177 11.92 7.00 21.58
N GLN A 178 10.97 7.83 21.17
CA GLN A 178 9.81 8.17 21.98
C GLN A 178 8.57 7.70 21.25
N ARG A 179 7.56 7.26 22.00
CA ARG A 179 6.23 7.01 21.47
C ARG A 179 5.73 8.27 20.78
N ALA A 180 5.46 8.17 19.49
CA ALA A 180 5.01 9.29 18.69
C ALA A 180 3.55 9.58 19.05
N LEU A 181 3.30 10.76 19.62
CA LEU A 181 1.94 11.22 19.89
C LEU A 181 1.47 12.09 18.73
N CYS A 182 0.73 11.50 17.79
CA CYS A 182 0.08 12.26 16.72
C CYS A 182 -1.19 12.95 17.27
N LEU A 183 -1.23 14.27 17.15
CA LEU A 183 -2.47 15.05 17.24
C LEU A 183 -2.69 15.77 15.90
N PRO A 184 -3.78 15.46 15.16
CA PRO A 184 -4.81 14.45 15.47
C PRO A 184 -4.26 13.02 15.38
N ARG A 185 -4.95 12.06 16.02
CA ARG A 185 -4.53 10.64 16.01
C ARG A 185 -4.69 10.07 14.59
N CYS A 186 -3.78 9.19 14.19
CA CYS A 186 -3.90 8.43 12.95
C CYS A 186 -5.11 7.47 13.04
N LEU A 187 -6.04 7.56 12.10
CA LEU A 187 -7.24 6.74 12.01
C LEU A 187 -7.04 5.56 11.06
N ASN A 188 -8.04 4.66 11.01
CA ASN A 188 -8.10 3.53 10.08
C ASN A 188 -6.87 2.60 10.09
N GLY A 189 -6.13 2.55 11.20
CA GLY A 189 -4.90 1.76 11.34
C GLY A 189 -3.63 2.44 10.82
N GLY A 190 -3.63 3.77 10.64
CA GLY A 190 -2.43 4.52 10.31
C GLY A 190 -1.38 4.52 11.44
N LEU A 191 -0.11 4.47 11.06
CA LEU A 191 1.03 4.51 11.98
C LEU A 191 1.49 5.95 12.20
N CYS A 192 1.74 6.31 13.45
CA CYS A 192 2.27 7.63 13.81
C CYS A 192 3.80 7.59 13.78
N MET A 193 4.43 8.24 12.81
CA MET A 193 5.89 8.21 12.67
C MET A 193 6.55 9.39 13.41
N SER A 194 5.89 10.54 13.43
CA SER A 194 6.33 11.74 14.16
C SER A 194 5.12 12.63 14.47
N PRO A 195 5.23 13.64 15.35
CA PRO A 195 4.10 14.49 15.69
C PRO A 195 3.42 15.09 14.45
N GLY A 196 2.16 14.70 14.22
CA GLY A 196 1.34 15.19 13.11
C GLY A 196 1.58 14.50 11.76
N LEU A 197 2.44 13.48 11.69
CA LEU A 197 2.70 12.72 10.47
C LEU A 197 2.25 11.27 10.60
N CYS A 198 1.16 10.95 9.89
CA CYS A 198 0.61 9.60 9.81
C CYS A 198 1.01 8.91 8.50
N ILE A 199 1.50 7.67 8.59
CA ILE A 199 1.61 6.77 7.45
C ILE A 199 0.28 6.02 7.31
N CYS A 200 -0.42 6.28 6.21
CA CYS A 200 -1.73 5.70 5.99
C CYS A 200 -1.67 4.33 5.33
N PRO A 201 -2.54 3.40 5.74
CA PRO A 201 -2.64 2.10 5.08
C PRO A 201 -3.18 2.26 3.65
N PRO A 202 -2.96 1.25 2.78
CA PRO A 202 -3.44 1.28 1.40
C PRO A 202 -4.94 1.61 1.31
N GLY A 203 -5.28 2.56 0.45
CA GLY A 203 -6.65 3.03 0.28
C GLY A 203 -7.08 4.12 1.26
N TYR A 204 -6.21 4.60 2.16
CA TYR A 204 -6.48 5.76 3.01
C TYR A 204 -5.45 6.86 2.79
N TYR A 205 -5.85 8.11 3.06
CA TYR A 205 -5.01 9.29 2.90
C TYR A 205 -5.48 10.45 3.81
N GLY A 206 -4.76 11.57 3.75
CA GLY A 206 -4.96 12.72 4.62
C GLY A 206 -4.05 12.68 5.84
N ASP A 207 -3.89 13.82 6.50
CA ASP A 207 -2.90 14.02 7.59
C ASP A 207 -3.14 13.08 8.78
N SER A 208 -4.38 12.59 8.95
CA SER A 208 -4.77 11.64 10.00
C SER A 208 -5.34 10.34 9.45
N CYS A 209 -5.13 10.03 8.16
CA CYS A 209 -5.66 8.83 7.50
C CYS A 209 -7.18 8.68 7.60
N ASP A 210 -7.88 9.81 7.72
CA ASP A 210 -9.33 9.90 7.88
C ASP A 210 -10.08 9.78 6.55
N LYS A 211 -9.40 10.02 5.43
CA LYS A 211 -10.01 9.99 4.09
C LYS A 211 -9.76 8.65 3.42
N ALA A 212 -10.82 8.06 2.89
CA ALA A 212 -10.75 6.85 2.09
C ALA A 212 -10.59 7.18 0.61
N ASN A 213 -9.63 6.56 -0.07
CA ASN A 213 -9.51 6.57 -1.51
C ASN A 213 -10.56 5.60 -2.10
N CYS A 214 -11.65 6.17 -2.58
CA CYS A 214 -12.73 5.43 -3.19
C CYS A 214 -12.47 5.32 -4.68
N SER A 215 -11.65 4.32 -5.06
CA SER A 215 -11.43 3.95 -6.46
C SER A 215 -12.75 3.67 -7.20
N THR A 216 -13.77 3.23 -6.46
CA THR A 216 -15.12 3.00 -6.97
C THR A 216 -16.05 4.12 -6.54
N ILE A 217 -16.55 4.90 -7.50
CA ILE A 217 -17.52 5.97 -7.25
C ILE A 217 -18.87 5.35 -6.85
N CYS A 218 -19.39 5.73 -5.68
CA CYS A 218 -20.75 5.43 -5.24
C CYS A 218 -21.77 6.21 -6.07
N LEU A 219 -22.75 5.51 -6.64
CA LEU A 219 -23.77 6.08 -7.53
C LEU A 219 -25.00 6.52 -6.72
N ASN A 220 -25.91 7.25 -7.39
CA ASN A 220 -27.23 7.62 -6.86
C ASN A 220 -27.21 8.31 -5.47
N GLY A 221 -26.16 9.10 -5.21
CA GLY A 221 -25.99 9.80 -3.92
C GLY A 221 -25.58 8.89 -2.78
N GLY A 222 -24.92 7.76 -3.06
CA GLY A 222 -24.26 6.95 -2.03
C GLY A 222 -23.00 7.63 -1.49
N THR A 223 -22.71 7.38 -0.22
CA THR A 223 -21.52 7.91 0.46
C THR A 223 -20.49 6.81 0.60
N CYS A 224 -19.26 7.06 0.16
CA CYS A 224 -18.16 6.15 0.39
C CYS A 224 -17.61 6.33 1.81
N PHE A 225 -17.41 5.23 2.54
CA PHE A 225 -16.88 5.25 3.92
C PHE A 225 -15.66 4.35 4.11
N HIS A 226 -15.34 3.52 3.11
CA HIS A 226 -14.20 2.62 3.10
C HIS A 226 -13.85 2.35 1.63
N PRO A 227 -12.58 2.09 1.28
CA PRO A 227 -12.23 1.67 -0.08
C PRO A 227 -13.16 0.58 -0.61
N GLY A 228 -13.82 0.88 -1.73
CA GLY A 228 -14.75 -0.04 -2.42
C GLY A 228 -16.10 -0.28 -1.74
N LYS A 229 -16.43 0.38 -0.62
CA LYS A 229 -17.71 0.21 0.08
C LYS A 229 -18.53 1.50 0.13
N CYS A 230 -19.79 1.39 -0.24
CA CYS A 230 -20.74 2.49 -0.29
C CYS A 230 -21.89 2.29 0.70
N ILE A 231 -22.27 3.37 1.39
CA ILE A 231 -23.56 3.47 2.07
C ILE A 231 -24.55 4.05 1.06
N CYS A 232 -25.60 3.27 0.76
CA CYS A 232 -26.58 3.66 -0.25
C CYS A 232 -27.69 4.53 0.34
N SER A 233 -28.04 5.58 -0.41
CA SER A 233 -29.23 6.37 -0.14
C SER A 233 -30.50 5.49 -0.19
N PRO A 234 -31.56 5.82 0.58
CA PRO A 234 -32.81 5.06 0.58
C PRO A 234 -33.37 4.88 -0.84
N GLY A 235 -33.73 3.63 -1.16
CA GLY A 235 -34.24 3.24 -2.47
C GLY A 235 -33.19 2.74 -3.46
N PHE A 236 -31.94 2.59 -3.02
CA PHE A 236 -30.85 2.01 -3.83
C PHE A 236 -30.11 0.91 -3.05
N GLU A 237 -29.50 -0.02 -3.78
CA GLU A 237 -28.69 -1.12 -3.27
C GLU A 237 -27.62 -1.55 -4.28
N GLY A 238 -26.80 -2.54 -3.92
CA GLY A 238 -25.63 -2.97 -4.69
C GLY A 238 -24.34 -2.39 -4.13
N ALA A 239 -23.20 -2.90 -4.60
CA ALA A 239 -21.88 -2.53 -4.08
C ALA A 239 -21.56 -1.05 -4.30
N ARG A 240 -22.14 -0.46 -5.34
CA ARG A 240 -21.98 0.94 -5.74
C ARG A 240 -23.29 1.73 -5.68
N CYS A 241 -24.35 1.17 -5.07
CA CYS A 241 -25.69 1.77 -5.08
C CYS A 241 -26.27 1.92 -6.50
N GLU A 242 -25.90 1.02 -7.41
CA GLU A 242 -26.28 1.00 -8.81
C GLU A 242 -27.70 0.49 -9.04
N ASN A 243 -28.21 -0.36 -8.14
CA ASN A 243 -29.51 -1.00 -8.29
C ASN A 243 -30.59 -0.21 -7.54
N SER A 244 -31.75 -0.07 -8.17
CA SER A 244 -32.92 0.55 -7.52
C SER A 244 -33.66 -0.48 -6.69
N LYS A 245 -34.00 -0.12 -5.45
CA LYS A 245 -34.76 -0.95 -4.52
C LYS A 245 -36.06 -0.25 -4.15
N CYS A 246 -37.18 -0.93 -4.34
CA CYS A 246 -38.49 -0.41 -3.98
C CYS A 246 -38.90 -0.96 -2.61
N ARG A 247 -39.46 -0.12 -1.75
CA ARG A 247 -39.98 -0.52 -0.43
C ARG A 247 -41.08 -1.58 -0.55
N GLN A 248 -41.94 -1.41 -1.55
CA GLN A 248 -42.90 -2.44 -1.96
C GLN A 248 -42.44 -3.03 -3.30
N PRO A 249 -42.39 -4.37 -3.45
CA PRO A 249 -41.94 -4.99 -4.67
C PRO A 249 -42.92 -4.75 -5.82
N CYS A 250 -42.38 -4.45 -6.99
CA CYS A 250 -43.15 -4.37 -8.22
C CYS A 250 -43.72 -5.76 -8.57
N ARG A 251 -44.98 -5.82 -9.01
CA ARG A 251 -45.68 -7.06 -9.36
C ARG A 251 -45.58 -7.32 -10.87
N ASN A 252 -46.01 -8.51 -11.29
CA ASN A 252 -46.19 -8.90 -12.69
C ASN A 252 -44.98 -8.62 -13.60
N GLY A 253 -43.77 -8.90 -13.10
CA GLY A 253 -42.52 -8.70 -13.84
C GLY A 253 -42.05 -7.24 -13.94
N GLY A 254 -42.68 -6.31 -13.20
CA GLY A 254 -42.19 -4.94 -13.08
C GLY A 254 -40.82 -4.87 -12.39
N ARG A 255 -40.00 -3.89 -12.77
CA ARG A 255 -38.68 -3.64 -12.16
C ARG A 255 -38.67 -2.30 -11.46
N CYS A 256 -38.03 -2.23 -10.29
CA CYS A 256 -37.83 -0.96 -9.60
C CYS A 256 -36.90 -0.05 -10.43
N SER A 257 -37.24 1.22 -10.50
CA SER A 257 -36.51 2.23 -11.28
C SER A 257 -36.46 3.53 -10.50
N GLY A 258 -35.30 3.88 -9.97
CA GLY A 258 -35.13 5.02 -9.07
C GLY A 258 -35.78 4.81 -7.70
N LYS A 259 -36.16 5.91 -7.03
CA LYS A 259 -36.71 5.88 -5.66
C LYS A 259 -38.18 5.43 -5.67
N ASN A 260 -38.45 4.19 -5.26
CA ASN A 260 -39.80 3.64 -5.05
C ASN A 260 -40.77 3.75 -6.25
N LYS A 261 -40.26 3.71 -7.49
CA LYS A 261 -41.09 3.70 -8.70
C LYS A 261 -40.93 2.40 -9.45
N CYS A 262 -42.03 1.82 -9.90
CA CYS A 262 -42.02 0.61 -10.71
C CYS A 262 -42.12 0.94 -12.20
N LYS A 263 -41.20 0.41 -12.99
CA LYS A 263 -41.33 0.33 -14.43
C LYS A 263 -42.04 -0.98 -14.78
N CYS A 264 -43.26 -0.87 -15.30
CA CYS A 264 -44.10 -2.03 -15.57
C CYS A 264 -43.71 -2.77 -16.85
N ALA A 265 -43.90 -4.09 -16.82
CA ALA A 265 -43.86 -4.91 -18.01
C ALA A 265 -45.03 -4.57 -18.95
N LYS A 266 -44.89 -4.88 -20.24
CA LYS A 266 -45.93 -4.64 -21.24
C LYS A 266 -47.22 -5.34 -20.82
N GLY A 267 -48.35 -4.62 -20.91
CA GLY A 267 -49.66 -5.14 -20.51
C GLY A 267 -50.03 -4.92 -19.04
N PHE A 268 -49.18 -4.25 -18.25
CA PHE A 268 -49.48 -3.89 -16.86
C PHE A 268 -49.22 -2.40 -16.59
N HIS A 269 -49.93 -1.83 -15.61
CA HIS A 269 -49.81 -0.43 -15.21
C HIS A 269 -50.12 -0.23 -13.71
N GLY A 270 -50.03 1.03 -13.26
CA GLY A 270 -50.19 1.44 -11.86
C GLY A 270 -48.86 1.43 -11.08
N ASP A 271 -48.88 2.01 -9.87
CA ASP A 271 -47.65 2.31 -9.11
C ASP A 271 -46.82 1.07 -8.76
N LEU A 272 -47.46 -0.10 -8.64
CA LEU A 272 -46.82 -1.39 -8.37
C LEU A 272 -46.97 -2.39 -9.52
N CYS A 273 -47.44 -1.95 -10.69
CA CYS A 273 -47.70 -2.81 -11.86
C CYS A 273 -48.71 -3.93 -11.60
N SER A 274 -49.64 -3.69 -10.67
CA SER A 274 -50.66 -4.67 -10.26
C SER A 274 -51.90 -4.67 -11.16
N LYS A 275 -52.09 -3.66 -12.00
CA LYS A 275 -53.28 -3.53 -12.86
C LYS A 275 -52.97 -3.99 -14.27
N ALA A 276 -53.78 -4.87 -14.85
CA ALA A 276 -53.64 -5.31 -16.23
C ALA A 276 -54.22 -4.27 -17.21
N VAL A 277 -53.63 -4.19 -18.41
CA VAL A 277 -54.07 -3.34 -19.51
C VAL A 277 -54.84 -4.21 -20.52
N CYS A 278 -56.03 -3.76 -20.90
CA CYS A 278 -56.85 -4.39 -21.94
C CYS A 278 -57.18 -3.38 -23.03
N GLU A 279 -56.76 -3.68 -24.27
CA GLU A 279 -57.04 -2.88 -25.46
C GLU A 279 -57.69 -3.76 -26.54
N PRO A 280 -58.95 -3.48 -26.96
CA PRO A 280 -59.92 -2.54 -26.37
C PRO A 280 -60.30 -2.88 -24.92
N SER A 281 -60.76 -1.86 -24.17
CA SER A 281 -61.20 -2.04 -22.78
C SER A 281 -62.33 -3.08 -22.66
N CYS A 282 -62.49 -3.67 -21.48
CA CYS A 282 -63.52 -4.66 -21.16
C CYS A 282 -64.93 -4.08 -21.01
N GLY A 283 -65.14 -2.82 -21.42
CA GLY A 283 -66.39 -2.10 -21.20
C GLY A 283 -66.73 -1.85 -19.73
N ALA A 284 -67.89 -1.23 -19.48
CA ALA A 284 -68.37 -0.95 -18.12
C ALA A 284 -68.77 -2.22 -17.33
N GLN A 285 -68.92 -3.34 -18.03
CA GLN A 285 -69.49 -4.58 -17.52
C GLN A 285 -68.48 -5.73 -17.42
N GLY A 286 -67.19 -5.41 -17.58
CA GLY A 286 -66.10 -6.36 -17.39
C GLY A 286 -64.95 -5.74 -16.61
N THR A 287 -64.08 -6.59 -16.07
CA THR A 287 -62.83 -6.19 -15.41
C THR A 287 -61.65 -6.85 -16.11
N CYS A 288 -60.60 -6.07 -16.36
CA CYS A 288 -59.35 -6.59 -16.95
C CYS A 288 -58.58 -7.34 -15.85
N VAL A 289 -58.52 -8.67 -15.95
CA VAL A 289 -57.90 -9.53 -14.92
C VAL A 289 -56.48 -9.94 -15.29
N GLU A 290 -56.19 -10.05 -16.59
CA GLU A 290 -54.87 -10.29 -17.17
C GLU A 290 -54.76 -9.45 -18.47
N PRO A 291 -53.55 -9.22 -19.01
CA PRO A 291 -53.39 -8.45 -20.23
C PRO A 291 -54.31 -8.93 -21.36
N ASN A 292 -55.17 -8.04 -21.85
CA ASN A 292 -56.18 -8.31 -22.89
C ASN A 292 -57.20 -9.43 -22.56
N LYS A 293 -57.40 -9.77 -21.29
CA LYS A 293 -58.39 -10.77 -20.84
C LYS A 293 -59.40 -10.16 -19.89
N CYS A 294 -60.66 -10.19 -20.33
CA CYS A 294 -61.78 -9.61 -19.60
C CYS A 294 -62.57 -10.68 -18.84
N GLN A 295 -62.82 -10.42 -17.56
CA GLN A 295 -63.82 -11.13 -16.77
C GLN A 295 -65.13 -10.35 -16.84
N CYS A 296 -66.18 -10.93 -17.43
CA CYS A 296 -67.48 -10.28 -17.54
C CYS A 296 -68.32 -10.46 -16.28
N LYS A 297 -69.12 -9.43 -15.95
CA LYS A 297 -70.17 -9.52 -14.93
C LYS A 297 -71.30 -10.43 -15.42
N GLU A 298 -72.07 -10.96 -14.47
CA GLU A 298 -73.20 -11.84 -14.76
C GLU A 298 -74.18 -11.20 -15.76
N GLY A 299 -74.66 -12.00 -16.72
CA GLY A 299 -75.51 -11.53 -17.81
C GLY A 299 -74.79 -10.87 -18.98
N TRP A 300 -73.46 -10.72 -18.93
CA TRP A 300 -72.62 -10.17 -20.02
C TRP A 300 -71.57 -11.18 -20.51
N HIS A 301 -71.22 -11.11 -21.81
CA HIS A 301 -70.24 -12.01 -22.42
C HIS A 301 -69.52 -11.41 -23.64
N GLY A 302 -68.61 -12.19 -24.20
CA GLY A 302 -67.75 -11.81 -25.31
C GLY A 302 -66.39 -11.28 -24.85
N ARG A 303 -65.44 -11.17 -25.79
CA ARG A 303 -64.03 -10.83 -25.49
C ARG A 303 -63.84 -9.53 -24.71
N HIS A 304 -64.76 -8.57 -24.87
CA HIS A 304 -64.73 -7.25 -24.22
C HIS A 304 -66.03 -6.95 -23.44
N CYS A 305 -66.84 -7.96 -23.12
CA CYS A 305 -68.06 -7.84 -22.31
C CYS A 305 -69.11 -6.81 -22.79
N TYR A 306 -69.18 -6.54 -24.10
CA TYR A 306 -70.18 -5.63 -24.68
C TYR A 306 -71.50 -6.31 -25.06
N LYS A 307 -71.61 -7.64 -24.95
CA LYS A 307 -72.82 -8.39 -25.34
C LYS A 307 -73.58 -8.88 -24.11
N ARG A 308 -74.91 -8.75 -24.11
CA ARG A 308 -75.78 -9.33 -23.07
C ARG A 308 -76.31 -10.68 -23.51
N TYR A 309 -76.42 -11.62 -22.58
CA TYR A 309 -77.27 -12.79 -22.78
C TYR A 309 -78.72 -12.31 -22.87
N ARG A 310 -79.40 -12.59 -24.00
CA ARG A 310 -80.85 -12.32 -24.10
C ARG A 310 -81.56 -13.32 -23.18
N GLY A 311 -82.44 -12.80 -22.33
CA GLY A 311 -82.91 -13.49 -21.15
C GLY A 311 -83.72 -14.75 -21.40
N GLU A 312 -83.48 -15.73 -20.55
CA GLU A 312 -84.54 -16.36 -19.75
C GLU A 312 -84.06 -16.42 -18.30
N ALA A 313 -84.90 -15.95 -17.38
CA ALA A 313 -84.63 -15.81 -15.96
C ALA A 313 -84.63 -17.18 -15.24
N PRO A 314 -83.99 -17.28 -14.06
CA PRO A 314 -83.95 -18.51 -13.28
C PRO A 314 -85.26 -18.72 -12.51
N ASN A 315 -85.85 -19.92 -12.58
CA ASN A 315 -86.57 -20.56 -11.47
C ASN A 315 -86.71 -22.08 -11.71
N THR A 316 -86.15 -22.83 -10.75
CA THR A 316 -86.05 -24.29 -10.52
C THR A 316 -87.41 -24.99 -10.28
N PRO A 317 -87.53 -26.33 -10.08
CA PRO A 317 -86.62 -27.49 -10.32
C PRO A 317 -87.29 -28.65 -11.12
N ARG A 318 -86.50 -29.58 -11.68
CA ARG A 318 -86.96 -30.99 -11.74
C ARG A 318 -85.80 -31.98 -11.67
N LEU A 319 -85.86 -32.77 -10.61
CA LEU A 319 -84.99 -33.89 -10.29
C LEU A 319 -85.25 -35.08 -11.24
N SER A 320 -84.22 -35.93 -11.38
CA SER A 320 -84.16 -37.30 -11.90
C SER A 320 -84.08 -37.44 -13.44
N SER A 321 -83.16 -38.20 -14.02
CA SER A 321 -82.56 -39.45 -13.54
C SER A 321 -81.16 -39.73 -14.10
N ALA A 322 -80.27 -40.30 -13.27
CA ALA A 322 -79.04 -40.97 -13.72
C ALA A 322 -79.34 -42.21 -14.58
N PRO A 323 -78.42 -42.60 -15.47
CA PRO A 323 -77.89 -43.96 -15.36
C PRO A 323 -76.35 -44.09 -15.46
N LYS A 324 -75.84 -44.84 -14.48
CA LYS A 324 -74.69 -45.78 -14.37
C LYS A 324 -73.50 -45.80 -15.37
N GLN A 325 -72.31 -46.00 -14.75
CA GLN A 325 -70.94 -46.34 -15.23
C GLN A 325 -70.88 -47.53 -16.23
N LYS A 326 -69.80 -47.87 -17.00
CA LYS A 326 -68.32 -47.86 -16.84
C LYS A 326 -67.63 -48.25 -18.22
N PRO A 327 -66.31 -48.55 -18.31
CA PRO A 327 -65.16 -47.79 -18.84
C PRO A 327 -64.62 -48.26 -20.24
N PRO A 328 -63.47 -47.73 -20.71
CA PRO A 328 -62.23 -48.54 -20.71
C PRO A 328 -61.01 -47.73 -20.20
N GLN A 329 -60.23 -48.24 -19.24
CA GLN A 329 -59.07 -49.15 -19.34
C GLN A 329 -57.77 -48.51 -19.88
N HIS A 330 -56.79 -48.45 -18.95
CA HIS A 330 -55.33 -48.59 -19.03
C HIS A 330 -54.62 -48.16 -20.33
N THR A 331 -53.57 -47.35 -20.26
CA THR A 331 -52.27 -47.85 -19.77
C THR A 331 -51.52 -46.88 -18.86
N SER A 332 -50.95 -47.49 -17.82
CA SER A 332 -50.04 -46.91 -16.84
C SER A 332 -48.61 -46.97 -17.37
N SER A 333 -47.80 -45.98 -17.05
CA SER A 333 -46.37 -46.15 -16.78
C SER A 333 -45.92 -45.03 -15.85
N VAL A 334 -46.16 -45.22 -14.56
CA VAL A 334 -45.40 -44.55 -13.51
C VAL A 334 -44.12 -45.38 -13.31
N LYS A 335 -42.96 -44.73 -13.44
CA LYS A 335 -41.76 -45.14 -12.70
C LYS A 335 -41.35 -43.95 -11.86
N GLU A 336 -41.73 -44.01 -10.60
CA GLU A 336 -41.11 -43.26 -9.52
C GLU A 336 -40.16 -44.24 -8.82
N VAL A 337 -38.87 -43.91 -8.79
CA VAL A 337 -37.92 -44.55 -7.87
C VAL A 337 -37.12 -43.45 -7.18
N LYS A 338 -37.55 -43.22 -5.94
CA LYS A 338 -36.76 -43.00 -4.72
C LYS A 338 -35.69 -41.91 -4.73
N GLU A 339 -36.02 -40.89 -3.97
CA GLU A 339 -35.12 -40.10 -3.13
C GLU A 339 -34.13 -41.00 -2.36
N VAL A 340 -32.83 -40.72 -2.54
CA VAL A 340 -31.77 -41.10 -1.60
C VAL A 340 -30.99 -39.81 -1.30
N LYS A 341 -31.08 -39.39 -0.04
CA LYS A 341 -30.16 -38.45 0.60
C LYS A 341 -28.75 -39.03 0.56
N GLU A 342 -27.78 -38.22 0.17
CA GLU A 342 -26.43 -38.32 0.70
C GLU A 342 -25.75 -36.96 0.69
N VAL A 343 -25.39 -36.53 1.91
CA VAL A 343 -24.48 -35.44 2.23
C VAL A 343 -23.09 -36.06 2.35
N PRO A 344 -22.03 -35.39 1.87
CA PRO A 344 -20.72 -35.60 2.47
C PRO A 344 -20.36 -34.42 3.38
N GLU A 345 -20.30 -34.72 4.68
CA GLU A 345 -19.22 -34.36 5.59
C GLU A 345 -17.84 -34.42 4.89
N ALA A 346 -16.76 -33.84 5.34
CA ALA A 346 -16.40 -32.88 6.37
C ALA A 346 -14.92 -32.59 6.06
N ASN A 347 -14.44 -31.41 6.44
CA ASN A 347 -13.10 -31.36 7.02
C ASN A 347 -13.05 -30.16 7.98
N ARG A 348 -13.27 -30.48 9.25
CA ARG A 348 -12.67 -29.78 10.38
C ARG A 348 -11.51 -30.64 10.88
N LEU A 349 -10.37 -30.01 11.09
CA LEU A 349 -9.53 -30.15 12.29
C LEU A 349 -9.09 -28.70 12.59
N ALA A 350 -9.57 -28.08 13.69
CA ALA A 350 -9.10 -28.24 15.07
C ALA A 350 -7.67 -27.67 15.21
N ASP A 351 -7.27 -26.84 16.17
CA ASP A 351 -7.76 -26.26 17.43
C ASP A 351 -6.88 -24.99 17.59
N SER A 352 -7.14 -23.95 18.38
CA SER A 352 -7.38 -23.99 19.82
C SER A 352 -7.79 -22.60 20.34
N ASN A 353 -8.85 -22.66 21.13
CA ASN A 353 -9.29 -21.86 22.28
C ASN A 353 -8.39 -20.79 22.95
N TYR A 354 -9.11 -19.71 23.33
CA TYR A 354 -9.21 -19.00 24.63
C TYR A 354 -8.11 -18.04 25.16
N VAL A 355 -8.56 -16.78 25.33
CA VAL A 355 -8.60 -15.95 26.58
C VAL A 355 -7.30 -15.71 27.35
N VAL A 356 -6.84 -14.44 27.37
CA VAL A 356 -7.07 -13.41 28.43
C VAL A 356 -7.03 -12.04 27.75
#